data_AF-A0A7R9TIC9-F1
#
_entry.id   AF-A0A7R9TIC9-F1
#
_cell.length_a   1.000
_cell.length_b   1.000
_cell.length_c   1.000
_cell.angle_alpha   90.00
_cell.angle_beta   90.00
_cell.angle_gamma   90.00
#
_symmetry.space_group_name_H-M   'P 1'
#
loop_
_entity.id
_entity.type
_entity.pdbx_description
1 polymer ?
#
loop_
_entity_poly.entity_id
_entity_poly.type
_entity_poly.pdbx_seq_one_letter_code
_entity_poly.pdbx_strand_id
1 'polypeptide(L)'
;DLVNFGCKYGVDYVAASFVQSAADVKHIRHVLDSHGGERIQIISKIENGAALDNFDEILKETDGVMVARGDLGMEVPSAKVPLAQKMLVAKANRAGKFCICATQMLESM
;
A
#
# COMPACT_ATOMS: atom_id res chain seq x y z
N ASP A 1 -12.33 10.04 -5.47
CA ASP A 1 -13.25 9.82 -4.34
C ASP A 1 -13.52 8.33 -4.21
N LEU A 2 -13.40 7.77 -3.01
CA LEU A 2 -13.56 6.33 -2.77
C LEU A 2 -15.01 5.86 -2.99
N VAL A 3 -15.99 6.64 -2.55
CA VAL A 3 -17.42 6.29 -2.53
C VAL A 3 -18.11 6.70 -3.83
N ASN A 4 -18.04 7.98 -4.16
CA ASN A 4 -18.75 8.59 -5.29
C ASN A 4 -18.18 8.21 -6.65
N PHE A 5 -17.00 7.60 -6.66
CA PHE A 5 -16.36 7.10 -7.89
C PHE A 5 -15.94 5.64 -7.74
N GLY A 6 -15.09 5.30 -6.77
CA GLY A 6 -14.56 3.94 -6.60
C GLY A 6 -15.66 2.88 -6.47
N CYS A 7 -16.50 3.01 -5.44
CA CYS A 7 -17.64 2.10 -5.24
C CYS A 7 -18.68 2.23 -6.36
N LYS A 8 -19.01 3.47 -6.77
CA LYS A 8 -20.00 3.73 -7.83
C LYS A 8 -19.69 3.01 -9.14
N TYR A 9 -18.42 2.98 -9.56
CA TYR A 9 -18.00 2.39 -10.82
C TYR A 9 -17.38 1.00 -10.65
N GLY A 10 -17.28 0.47 -9.43
CA GLY A 10 -16.78 -0.87 -9.15
C GLY A 10 -15.35 -1.10 -9.60
N VAL A 11 -14.43 -0.18 -9.24
CA VAL A 11 -12.99 -0.38 -9.55
C VAL A 11 -12.45 -1.63 -8.88
N ASP A 12 -11.47 -2.30 -9.49
CA ASP A 12 -10.94 -3.55 -8.92
C ASP A 12 -10.03 -3.30 -7.71
N TYR A 13 -9.26 -2.20 -7.73
CA TYR A 13 -8.26 -1.88 -6.72
C TYR A 13 -8.30 -0.42 -6.30
N VAL A 14 -7.95 -0.16 -5.04
CA VAL A 14 -7.65 1.16 -4.49
C VAL A 14 -6.25 1.15 -3.91
N ALA A 15 -5.37 2.00 -4.41
CA ALA A 15 -4.05 2.22 -3.84
C ALA A 15 -4.10 3.34 -2.78
N ALA A 16 -4.06 2.95 -1.52
CA ALA A 16 -4.13 3.85 -0.37
C ALA A 16 -2.76 4.50 -0.10
N SER A 17 -2.68 5.82 -0.29
CA SER A 17 -1.48 6.61 0.03
C SER A 17 -1.35 6.83 1.54
N PHE A 18 -0.10 6.95 1.99
CA PHE A 18 0.33 7.29 3.33
C PHE A 18 -0.27 6.41 4.43
N VAL A 19 -0.43 5.11 4.16
CA VAL A 19 -0.85 4.13 5.17
C VAL A 19 0.27 4.00 6.21
N GLN A 20 -0.05 4.23 7.49
CA GLN A 20 0.92 4.19 8.59
C GLN A 20 0.62 3.09 9.61
N SER A 21 -0.61 2.55 9.59
CA SER A 21 -1.06 1.55 10.56
C SER A 21 -2.10 0.59 9.97
N ALA A 22 -2.32 -0.53 10.66
CA ALA A 22 -3.46 -1.42 10.38
C ALA A 22 -4.82 -0.71 10.52
N ALA A 23 -4.92 0.31 11.39
CA ALA A 23 -6.14 1.07 11.59
C ALA A 23 -6.55 1.87 10.35
N ASP A 24 -5.58 2.43 9.63
CA ASP A 24 -5.83 3.16 8.37
C ASP A 24 -6.46 2.24 7.32
N VAL A 25 -5.92 1.02 7.18
CA VAL A 25 -6.43 0.02 6.24
C VAL A 25 -7.85 -0.40 6.62
N LYS A 26 -8.10 -0.67 7.91
CA LYS A 26 -9.44 -1.00 8.42
C LYS A 26 -10.45 0.11 8.20
N HIS A 27 -10.03 1.37 8.33
CA HIS A 27 -10.89 2.51 8.07
C HIS A 27 -11.31 2.55 6.59
N ILE A 28 -10.36 2.40 5.66
CA ILE A 28 -10.65 2.34 4.23
C ILE A 28 -11.58 1.16 3.90
N ARG A 29 -11.30 -0.01 4.47
CA ARG A 29 -12.14 -1.20 4.33
C ARG A 29 -13.57 -0.95 4.78
N HIS A 30 -13.75 -0.35 5.97
CA HIS A 30 -15.06 0.00 6.50
C HIS A 30 -15.83 0.97 5.60
N VAL A 31 -15.15 1.99 5.06
CA VAL A 31 -15.78 2.94 4.12
C VAL A 31 -16.21 2.23 2.84
N LEU A 32 -15.36 1.38 2.26
CA LEU A 32 -15.71 0.61 1.07
C LEU A 32 -16.92 -0.31 1.32
N ASP A 33 -16.89 -1.09 2.41
CA ASP A 33 -17.94 -2.06 2.75
C ASP A 33 -19.29 -1.39 3.00
N SER A 34 -19.27 -0.22 3.65
CA SER A 34 -20.49 0.55 3.92
C SER A 34 -21.13 1.14 2.66
N HIS A 35 -20.45 1.07 1.50
CA HIS A 35 -20.89 1.68 0.25
C HIS A 35 -20.88 0.68 -0.94
N GLY A 36 -20.94 -0.63 -0.69
CA GLY A 36 -21.03 -1.65 -1.74
C GLY A 36 -19.71 -1.94 -2.48
N GLY A 37 -18.57 -1.62 -1.84
CA GLY A 37 -17.23 -1.82 -2.36
C GLY A 37 -16.52 -3.05 -1.79
N GLU A 38 -17.24 -4.06 -1.28
CA GLU A 38 -16.69 -5.22 -0.56
C GLU A 38 -15.69 -6.03 -1.41
N ARG A 39 -15.85 -6.00 -2.74
CA ARG A 39 -14.94 -6.69 -3.67
C ARG A 39 -13.69 -5.89 -4.04
N ILE A 40 -13.71 -4.58 -3.81
CA ILE A 40 -12.61 -3.68 -4.15
C ILE A 40 -11.42 -4.01 -3.24
N GLN A 41 -10.28 -4.35 -3.84
CA GLN A 41 -9.07 -4.73 -3.14
C GLN A 41 -8.28 -3.49 -2.70
N ILE A 42 -7.67 -3.54 -1.51
CA ILE A 42 -6.86 -2.44 -0.97
C ILE A 42 -5.38 -2.75 -1.18
N ILE A 43 -4.67 -1.80 -1.79
CA ILE A 43 -3.22 -1.81 -1.93
C ILE A 43 -2.64 -0.74 -1.00
N SER A 44 -1.92 -1.14 0.05
CA SER A 44 -1.27 -0.18 0.94
C SER A 44 0.06 0.31 0.35
N LYS A 45 0.18 1.62 0.14
CA LYS A 45 1.43 2.25 -0.32
C LYS A 45 2.33 2.50 0.90
N ILE A 46 3.52 1.90 0.88
CA ILE A 46 4.53 2.03 1.92
C ILE A 46 5.47 3.18 1.53
N GLU A 47 5.30 4.31 2.21
CA GLU A 47 5.85 5.61 1.81
C GLU A 47 6.70 6.29 2.89
N ASN A 48 6.65 5.82 4.15
CA ASN A 48 7.35 6.48 5.26
C ASN A 48 7.87 5.48 6.31
N GLY A 49 8.59 6.01 7.30
CA GLY A 49 9.17 5.20 8.38
C GLY A 49 8.12 4.47 9.22
N ALA A 50 7.01 5.14 9.58
CA ALA A 50 5.94 4.52 10.38
C ALA A 50 5.33 3.30 9.67
N ALA A 51 5.11 3.39 8.36
CA ALA A 51 4.62 2.30 7.54
C ALA A 51 5.60 1.11 7.48
N LEU A 52 6.91 1.39 7.48
CA LEU A 52 7.94 0.33 7.54
C LEU A 52 7.94 -0.37 8.89
N ASP A 53 7.88 0.39 9.98
CA ASP A 53 7.90 -0.13 11.34
C ASP A 53 6.66 -0.99 11.62
N ASN A 54 5.49 -0.54 11.14
CA ASN A 54 4.20 -1.22 11.29
C ASN A 54 3.86 -2.18 10.13
N PHE A 55 4.83 -2.51 9.27
CA PHE A 55 4.52 -3.21 8.03
C PHE A 55 3.82 -4.56 8.25
N ASP A 56 4.16 -5.31 9.31
CA ASP A 56 3.57 -6.63 9.56
C ASP A 56 2.08 -6.56 9.93
N GLU A 57 1.63 -5.49 10.58
CA GLU A 57 0.21 -5.29 10.87
C GLU A 57 -0.54 -4.75 9.65
N ILE A 58 0.05 -3.82 8.89
CA ILE A 58 -0.51 -3.32 7.64
C ILE A 58 -0.69 -4.48 6.64
N LEU A 59 0.34 -5.33 6.52
CA LEU A 59 0.34 -6.47 5.62
C LEU A 59 -0.77 -7.47 5.95
N LYS A 60 -1.17 -7.63 7.23
CA LYS A 60 -2.26 -8.53 7.60
C LYS A 60 -3.60 -8.05 7.06
N GLU A 61 -3.84 -6.74 7.08
CA GLU A 61 -5.13 -6.13 6.78
C GLU A 61 -5.30 -5.74 5.30
N THR A 62 -4.20 -5.62 4.55
CA THR A 62 -4.23 -5.18 3.14
C THR A 62 -4.34 -6.35 2.16
N ASP A 63 -4.83 -6.14 0.94
CA ASP A 63 -4.91 -7.20 -0.08
C ASP A 63 -3.61 -7.28 -0.91
N GLY A 64 -2.91 -6.15 -1.06
CA GLY A 64 -1.62 -6.04 -1.71
C GLY A 64 -0.80 -4.87 -1.17
N VAL A 65 0.46 -4.80 -1.56
CA VAL A 65 1.35 -3.72 -1.12
C VAL A 65 2.03 -3.04 -2.30
N MET A 66 2.34 -1.75 -2.15
CA MET A 66 3.10 -0.98 -3.11
C MET A 66 4.32 -0.36 -2.42
N VAL A 67 5.51 -0.63 -2.93
CA VAL A 67 6.75 0.00 -2.48
C VAL A 67 6.91 1.31 -3.26
N ALA A 68 6.59 2.43 -2.63
CA ALA A 68 6.69 3.77 -3.20
C ALA A 68 8.07 4.36 -2.88
N ARG A 69 9.06 4.01 -3.72
CA ARG A 69 10.49 4.28 -3.46
C ARG A 69 10.84 5.76 -3.38
N GLY A 70 10.14 6.61 -4.14
CA GLY A 70 10.35 8.05 -4.12
C GLY A 70 10.02 8.66 -2.77
N ASP A 71 8.78 8.51 -2.33
CA ASP A 71 8.33 8.99 -1.01
C ASP A 71 9.14 8.35 0.12
N LEU A 72 9.34 7.04 0.06
CA LEU A 72 10.12 6.32 1.07
C LEU A 72 11.57 6.84 1.15
N GLY A 73 12.17 7.19 0.02
CA GLY A 73 13.52 7.75 -0.04
C GLY A 73 13.65 9.18 0.50
N MET A 74 12.54 9.89 0.72
CA MET A 74 12.51 11.17 1.42
C MET A 74 12.48 11.00 2.95
N GLU A 75 11.90 9.89 3.42
CA GLU A 75 11.68 9.61 4.85
C GLU A 75 12.80 8.77 5.49
N VAL A 76 13.36 7.82 4.74
CA VAL A 76 14.50 7.01 5.22
C VAL A 76 15.75 7.28 4.39
N PRO A 77 16.96 7.04 4.95
CA PRO A 77 18.19 7.20 4.18
C PRO A 77 18.10 6.43 2.86
N SER A 78 18.36 7.11 1.74
CA SER A 78 18.12 6.54 0.40
C SER A 78 18.91 5.24 0.17
N ALA A 79 20.09 5.09 0.79
CA ALA A 79 20.89 3.88 0.77
C ALA A 79 20.20 2.66 1.42
N LYS A 80 19.20 2.87 2.29
CA LYS A 80 18.39 1.82 2.93
C LYS A 80 17.15 1.43 2.12
N VAL A 81 16.71 2.25 1.16
CA VAL A 81 15.51 1.96 0.34
C VAL A 81 15.61 0.61 -0.39
N PRO A 82 16.74 0.20 -0.99
CA PRO A 82 16.86 -1.13 -1.61
C PRO A 82 16.66 -2.29 -0.62
N LEU A 83 17.10 -2.13 0.63
CA LEU A 83 16.91 -3.13 1.68
C LEU A 83 15.45 -3.18 2.13
N ALA A 84 14.83 -2.02 2.35
CA ALA A 84 13.42 -1.91 2.69
C ALA A 84 12.55 -2.57 1.60
N GLN A 85 12.78 -2.26 0.32
CA GLN A 85 12.06 -2.88 -0.79
C GLN A 85 12.17 -4.41 -0.77
N LYS A 86 13.38 -4.97 -0.63
CA LYS A 86 13.57 -6.43 -0.59
C LYS A 86 12.83 -7.06 0.59
N MET A 87 12.85 -6.42 1.75
CA MET A 87 12.13 -6.87 2.95
C MET A 87 10.61 -6.88 2.71
N LEU A 88 10.06 -5.78 2.19
CA LEU A 88 8.62 -5.65 1.89
C LEU A 88 8.16 -6.70 0.88
N VAL A 89 8.88 -6.84 -0.24
CA VAL A 89 8.60 -7.84 -1.28
C VAL A 89 8.66 -9.26 -0.71
N ALA A 90 9.69 -9.58 0.07
CA ALA A 90 9.85 -10.92 0.63
C ALA A 90 8.72 -11.28 1.61
N LYS A 91 8.32 -10.33 2.47
CA LYS A 91 7.21 -10.53 3.41
C LYS A 91 5.86 -10.64 2.70
N ALA A 92 5.59 -9.79 1.70
CA ALA A 92 4.37 -9.89 0.89
C ALA A 92 4.27 -11.24 0.18
N ASN A 93 5.36 -11.70 -0.46
CA ASN A 93 5.42 -13.01 -1.09
C ASN A 93 5.15 -14.15 -0.11
N ARG A 94 5.73 -14.10 1.11
CA ARG A 94 5.48 -15.11 2.16
C ARG A 94 4.04 -15.12 2.63
N ALA A 95 3.38 -13.96 2.63
CA ALA A 95 1.97 -13.84 2.97
C ALA A 95 1.01 -14.19 1.81
N GLY A 96 1.54 -14.51 0.62
CA GLY A 96 0.73 -14.78 -0.57
C GLY A 96 0.05 -13.53 -1.14
N LYS A 97 0.55 -12.33 -0.82
CA LYS A 97 0.00 -11.04 -1.26
C LYS A 97 0.89 -10.45 -2.34
N PHE A 98 0.30 -9.89 -3.38
CA PHE A 98 1.06 -9.28 -4.47
C PHE A 98 1.75 -7.99 -4.00
N CYS A 99 2.87 -7.67 -4.66
CA CYS A 99 3.67 -6.49 -4.35
C CYS A 99 4.01 -5.73 -5.62
N ILE A 100 3.78 -4.41 -5.61
CA ILE A 100 4.08 -3.51 -6.73
C ILE A 100 5.34 -2.70 -6.38
N CYS A 101 6.35 -2.72 -7.25
CA CYS A 101 7.48 -1.81 -7.17
C CYS A 101 7.15 -0.55 -7.98
N ALA A 102 7.02 0.61 -7.32
CA ALA A 102 6.51 1.83 -7.94
C ALA A 102 7.49 3.01 -7.81
N THR A 103 7.16 4.09 -8.52
CA THR A 103 7.88 5.38 -8.64
C THR A 103 9.28 5.23 -9.25
N GLN A 104 9.84 6.24 -9.94
CA GLN A 104 11.23 6.25 -10.39
C GLN A 104 11.70 4.97 -11.13
N MET A 105 10.81 4.33 -11.90
CA MET A 105 11.15 3.10 -12.62
C MET A 105 11.94 3.41 -13.89
N LEU A 106 11.44 4.38 -14.66
CA LEU A 106 11.98 4.80 -15.95
C LEU A 106 11.91 6.34 -16.05
N GLU A 107 12.32 7.05 -14.98
CA GLU A 107 12.10 8.50 -14.80
C GLU A 107 12.63 9.37 -15.95
N SER A 108 13.66 8.92 -16.65
CA SER A 108 14.28 9.65 -17.76
C SER A 108 13.76 9.29 -19.15
N MET A 109 12.89 8.29 -19.26
CA MET A 109 12.22 7.93 -20.52
C MET A 109 11.06 8.87 -20.80
#